data_AF-A0A317JXE0-F1
#
_entry.id   AF-A0A317JXE0-F1
#
_cell.length_a   1.000
_cell.length_b   1.000
_cell.length_c   1.000
_cell.angle_alpha   90.00
_cell.angle_beta   90.00
_cell.angle_gamma   90.00
#
_symmetry.space_group_name_H-M   'P 1'
#
loop_
_entity.id
_entity.type
_entity.pdbx_description
1 polymer ?
#
loop_
_entity_poly.entity_id
_entity_poly.type
_entity_poly.pdbx_seq_one_letter_code
_entity_poly.pdbx_strand_id
1 'polypeptide(L)'
;APSRRNRITSVWILLSAVAPELDEWARYFAAGAAKRAAAEAGIPRVVTAREADDLLRAAEQFVAVVETALGLAHQPALDGLAA
;
A
#
# COMPACT_ATOMS: atom_id res chain seq x y z
N ALA A 1 22.09 -5.28 26.24
CA ALA A 1 20.65 -5.00 26.43
C ALA A 1 20.03 -4.76 25.06
N PRO A 2 18.93 -5.43 24.66
CA PRO A 2 18.34 -5.18 23.36
C PRO A 2 17.78 -3.76 23.35
N SER A 3 18.36 -2.92 22.50
CA SER A 3 17.92 -1.56 22.24
C SER A 3 16.45 -1.60 21.84
N ARG A 4 15.61 -0.88 22.58
CA ARG A 4 14.21 -0.65 22.26
C ARG A 4 14.19 0.15 20.96
N ARG A 5 14.24 -0.58 19.84
CA ARG A 5 14.17 -0.04 18.48
C ARG A 5 12.93 0.87 18.48
N ASN A 6 13.14 2.18 18.39
CA ASN A 6 12.06 3.15 18.33
C ASN A 6 11.15 2.67 17.19
N ARG A 7 9.98 2.10 17.53
CA ARG A 7 9.07 1.54 16.52
C ARG A 7 8.57 2.76 15.77
N ILE A 8 9.16 3.00 14.61
CA ILE A 8 8.69 4.02 13.68
C ILE A 8 7.21 3.77 13.50
N THR A 9 6.38 4.77 13.82
CA THR A 9 4.94 4.66 13.64
C THR A 9 4.67 4.39 12.17
N SER A 10 3.92 3.32 11.90
CA SER A 10 3.52 2.96 10.54
C SER A 10 2.83 4.16 9.88
N VAL A 11 3.21 4.47 8.65
CA VAL A 11 2.56 5.53 7.85
C VAL A 11 1.04 5.30 7.77
N TRP A 12 0.60 4.03 7.73
CA TRP A 12 -0.82 3.68 7.71
C TRP A 12 -1.53 4.02 9.01
N ILE A 13 -0.86 3.89 10.16
CA ILE A 13 -1.43 4.32 11.46
C ILE A 13 -1.58 5.84 11.48
N LEU A 14 -0.60 6.57 10.95
CA LEU A 14 -0.66 8.03 10.86
C LEU A 14 -1.76 8.48 9.89
N LEU A 15 -1.90 7.81 8.75
CA LEU A 15 -2.90 8.13 7.73
C LEU A 15 -4.32 8.08 8.30
N SER A 16 -4.67 7.00 9.02
CA SER A 16 -5.97 6.87 9.69
C SER A 16 -6.27 8.03 10.66
N ALA A 17 -5.25 8.63 11.26
CA ALA A 17 -5.42 9.74 12.20
C ALA A 17 -5.56 11.10 11.51
N VAL A 18 -4.83 11.33 10.41
CA VAL A 18 -4.79 12.65 9.72
C VAL A 18 -5.77 12.77 8.56
N ALA A 19 -6.18 11.65 7.96
CA ALA A 19 -7.12 11.56 6.86
C ALA A 19 -8.06 10.37 7.08
N PRO A 20 -9.03 10.48 8.02
CA PRO A 20 -9.94 9.38 8.38
C PRO A 20 -10.79 8.89 7.21
N GLU A 21 -11.02 9.70 6.19
CA GLU A 21 -11.64 9.31 4.92
C GLU A 21 -10.84 8.25 4.15
N LEU A 22 -9.55 8.08 4.45
CA LEU A 22 -8.66 7.05 3.90
C LEU A 22 -8.43 5.88 4.86
N ASP A 23 -9.15 5.80 5.98
CA ASP A 23 -8.91 4.79 7.03
C ASP A 23 -9.13 3.35 6.52
N GLU A 24 -10.08 3.14 5.61
CA GLU A 24 -10.29 1.82 5.01
C GLU A 24 -9.06 1.35 4.21
N TRP A 25 -8.50 2.24 3.40
CA TRP A 25 -7.28 1.99 2.66
C TRP A 25 -6.08 1.78 3.60
N ALA A 26 -5.96 2.61 4.63
CA ALA A 26 -4.90 2.47 5.64
C ALA A 26 -4.93 1.10 6.32
N ARG A 27 -6.12 0.64 6.74
CA ARG A 27 -6.33 -0.69 7.34
C ARG A 27 -6.00 -1.81 6.34
N TYR A 28 -6.44 -1.68 5.09
CA TYR A 28 -6.16 -2.66 4.03
C TYR A 28 -4.66 -2.85 3.80
N PHE A 29 -3.90 -1.77 3.59
CA PHE A 29 -2.45 -1.88 3.35
C PHE A 29 -1.66 -2.28 4.61
N ALA A 30 -2.11 -1.87 5.79
CA ALA A 30 -1.50 -2.31 7.04
C ALA A 30 -1.62 -3.83 7.23
N ALA A 31 -2.77 -4.42 6.90
CA ALA A 31 -2.99 -5.86 6.98
C ALA A 31 -2.07 -6.66 6.03
N GLY A 32 -1.80 -6.12 4.83
CA GLY A 32 -0.91 -6.74 3.83
C GLY A 32 0.59 -6.55 4.09
N ALA A 33 0.98 -5.62 4.97
CA ALA A 33 2.38 -5.17 5.08
C ALA A 33 3.36 -6.27 5.48
N ALA A 34 2.98 -7.16 6.40
CA ALA A 34 3.86 -8.27 6.82
C ALA A 34 4.07 -9.29 5.69
N LYS A 35 3.01 -9.58 4.92
CA LYS A 35 3.08 -10.49 3.77
C LYS A 35 3.96 -9.91 2.66
N ARG A 36 3.84 -8.61 2.36
CA ARG A 36 4.72 -7.89 1.42
C ARG A 36 6.18 -7.92 1.88
N ALA A 37 6.45 -7.63 3.14
CA ALA A 37 7.82 -7.65 3.67
C ALA A 37 8.48 -9.04 3.56
N ALA A 38 7.70 -10.10 3.79
CA ALA A 38 8.17 -11.48 3.60
C ALA A 38 8.46 -11.81 2.13
N ALA A 39 7.62 -11.33 1.19
CA ALA A 39 7.87 -11.47 -0.24
C ALA A 39 9.13 -10.68 -0.68
N GLU A 40 9.33 -9.46 -0.18
CA GLU A 40 10.53 -8.64 -0.44
C GLU A 40 11.81 -9.26 0.10
N ALA A 41 11.72 -10.00 1.20
CA ALA A 41 12.82 -10.80 1.74
C ALA A 41 13.12 -12.08 0.92
N GLY A 42 12.39 -12.32 -0.17
CA GLY A 42 12.60 -13.47 -1.05
C GLY A 42 12.05 -14.79 -0.52
N ILE A 43 11.16 -14.77 0.47
CA ILE A 43 10.56 -16.00 1.00
C ILE A 43 9.59 -16.56 -0.06
N PRO A 44 9.83 -17.78 -0.58
CA PRO A 44 9.05 -18.31 -1.69
C PRO A 44 7.61 -18.63 -1.25
N ARG A 45 6.66 -18.50 -2.20
CA ARG A 45 5.24 -18.90 -2.05
C ARG A 45 4.45 -18.19 -0.93
N VAL A 46 4.92 -17.04 -0.44
CA VAL A 46 4.20 -16.22 0.54
C VAL A 46 3.06 -15.39 -0.08
N VAL A 47 3.15 -15.14 -1.40
CA VAL A 47 2.16 -14.42 -2.19
C VAL A 47 1.91 -15.21 -3.47
N THR A 48 0.64 -15.38 -3.83
CA THR A 48 0.20 -15.92 -5.13
C THR A 48 0.15 -14.82 -6.19
N ALA A 49 0.22 -15.19 -7.48
CA ALA A 49 0.07 -14.22 -8.57
C ALA A 49 -1.23 -13.42 -8.46
N ARG A 50 -2.35 -14.09 -8.11
CA ARG A 50 -3.64 -13.43 -7.93
C ARG A 50 -3.64 -12.40 -6.81
N GLU A 51 -3.04 -12.74 -5.66
CA GLU A 51 -2.91 -11.80 -4.54
C GLU A 51 -2.04 -10.59 -4.90
N ALA A 52 -1.00 -10.79 -5.71
CA ALA A 52 -0.18 -9.69 -6.22
C ALA A 52 -0.98 -8.78 -7.17
N ASP A 53 -1.74 -9.35 -8.10
CA ASP A 53 -2.59 -8.60 -9.02
C ASP A 53 -3.68 -7.81 -8.28
N ASP A 54 -4.27 -8.40 -7.24
CA ASP A 54 -5.28 -7.76 -6.41
C ASP A 54 -4.69 -6.61 -5.59
N LEU A 55 -3.47 -6.79 -5.06
CA LEU A 55 -2.75 -5.72 -4.36
C LEU A 55 -2.38 -4.56 -5.30
N LEU A 56 -1.94 -4.87 -6.53
CA LEU A 56 -1.60 -3.86 -7.53
C LEU A 56 -2.84 -3.02 -7.90
N ARG A 57 -3.96 -3.68 -8.20
CA ARG A 57 -5.23 -3.01 -8.51
C ARG A 57 -5.72 -2.15 -7.35
N ALA A 58 -5.59 -2.63 -6.12
CA ALA A 58 -5.93 -1.87 -4.92
C ALA A 58 -5.03 -0.63 -4.76
N ALA A 59 -3.73 -0.75 -5.04
CA ALA A 59 -2.80 0.37 -5.00
C ALA A 59 -3.13 1.44 -6.05
N GLU A 60 -3.46 1.04 -7.28
CA GLU A 60 -3.89 1.96 -8.35
C GLU A 60 -5.15 2.73 -7.96
N GLN A 61 -6.17 2.03 -7.43
CA GLN A 61 -7.40 2.65 -6.94
C GLN A 61 -7.12 3.64 -5.80
N PHE A 62 -6.25 3.27 -4.86
CA PHE A 62 -5.87 4.14 -3.76
C PHE A 62 -5.20 5.43 -4.25
N VAL A 63 -4.30 5.34 -5.24
CA VAL A 63 -3.67 6.52 -5.85
C VAL A 63 -4.72 7.44 -6.46
N ALA A 64 -5.66 6.90 -7.23
CA ALA A 64 -6.74 7.70 -7.83
C ALA A 64 -7.62 8.40 -6.76
N VAL A 65 -7.90 7.72 -5.65
CA VAL A 65 -8.61 8.30 -4.51
C VAL A 65 -7.81 9.44 -3.88
N VAL A 66 -6.51 9.26 -3.65
CA VAL A 66 -5.63 10.28 -3.07
C VAL A 66 -5.50 11.49 -3.98
N GLU A 67 -5.32 11.29 -5.28
CA GLU A 67 -5.26 12.39 -6.26
C GLU A 67 -6.56 13.18 -6.28
N THR A 68 -7.71 12.50 -6.23
CA THR A 68 -9.02 13.15 -6.12
C THR A 68 -9.12 13.97 -4.83
N ALA A 69 -8.70 13.41 -3.69
CA ALA A 69 -8.73 14.10 -2.40
C ALA A 69 -7.81 15.33 -2.37
N LEU A 70 -6.70 15.31 -3.11
CA LEU A 70 -5.76 16.42 -3.25
C LEU A 70 -6.14 17.42 -4.35
N GLY A 71 -7.21 17.18 -5.11
CA GLY A 71 -7.62 18.01 -6.24
C GLY A 71 -6.66 17.95 -7.44
N LEU A 72 -5.88 16.86 -7.56
CA LEU A 72 -4.97 16.62 -8.67
C LEU A 72 -5.73 15.94 -9.81
N ALA A 73 -5.38 16.28 -11.06
CA ALA A 73 -5.86 15.52 -12.21
C ALA A 73 -5.24 14.13 -12.19
N HIS A 74 -6.05 13.09 -12.05
CA HIS A 74 -5.58 11.70 -12.12
C HIS A 74 -4.93 11.44 -13.49
N GLN A 75 -3.67 11.02 -13.49
CA GLN A 75 -3.03 10.50 -14.69
C GLN A 75 -3.06 8.98 -14.62
N PRO A 76 -3.81 8.29 -15.51
CA PRO A 76 -3.76 6.84 -15.55
C PRO A 76 -2.31 6.39 -15.83
N ALA A 77 -1.92 5.27 -15.22
CA ALA A 77 -0.65 4.63 -15.56
C ALA A 77 -0.58 4.45 -17.08
N LEU A 78 0.59 4.71 -17.67
CA LEU A 78 0.77 4.71 -19.12
C LEU A 78 0.45 3.32 -19.70
N ASP A 79 -0.79 3.10 -20.12
CA ASP A 79 -1.23 1.95 -20.90
C ASP A 79 -0.62 2.03 -22.33
N GLY A 80 0.70 1.86 -22.46
CA GLY A 80 1.34 2.10 -23.76
C GLY A 80 2.82 1.79 -23.97
N LEU A 81 3.50 1.04 -23.10
CA LEU A 81 4.90 0.60 -23.33
C LEU A 81 5.14 -0.90 -23.06
N ALA A 82 4.13 -1.74 -23.33
CA ALA A 82 4.37 -3.15 -23.63
C ALA A 82 3.77 -3.41 -25.02
N ALA A 83 4.66 -3.79 -25.93
CA ALA A 83 4.42 -4.04 -27.35
C ALA A 83 3.44 -5.20 -27.63
#